data_AF-A0A800CI36-F1
#
_entry.id   AF-A0A800CI36-F1
#
_cell.length_a   1.000
_cell.length_b   1.000
_cell.length_c   1.000
_cell.angle_alpha   90.00
_cell.angle_beta   90.00
_cell.angle_gamma   90.00
#
_symmetry.space_group_name_H-M   'P 1'
#
loop_
_entity.id
_entity.type
_entity.pdbx_description
1 polymer ?
#
loop_
_entity_poly.entity_id
_entity_poly.type
_entity_poly.pdbx_seq_one_letter_code
_entity_poly.pdbx_strand_id
1 'polypeptide(L)'
;MDGWYGKILRVNLTDSTTSVETVDSQFAKDYIGGRGWAIKYLMDGMDPKADALSPENLLIFATGPLTGSPAPTGNRYMVVTKSPLTGVLTNPNSGGDFPTWMKRTG
;
A
#
# COMPACT_ATOMS: atom_id res chain seq x y z
N MET A 1 12.24 14.14 2.00
CA MET A 1 11.86 12.77 2.40
C MET A 1 12.57 11.83 1.46
N ASP A 2 13.70 11.28 1.87
CA ASP A 2 14.49 10.43 0.96
C ASP A 2 13.93 9.01 0.98
N GLY A 3 13.75 8.41 -0.19
CA GLY A 3 13.13 7.10 -0.36
C GLY A 3 11.60 7.09 -0.45
N TRP A 4 10.91 8.16 -0.04
CA TRP A 4 9.45 8.29 -0.23
C TRP A 4 9.10 9.41 -1.21
N TYR A 5 8.11 9.17 -2.06
CA TYR A 5 7.48 10.25 -2.82
C TYR A 5 6.45 11.03 -2.01
N GLY A 6 5.97 10.47 -0.90
CA GLY A 6 4.93 11.10 -0.06
C GLY A 6 3.59 11.21 -0.79
N LYS A 7 3.32 10.32 -1.75
CA LYS A 7 2.10 10.31 -2.56
C LYS A 7 1.47 8.93 -2.54
N ILE A 8 0.15 8.90 -2.58
CA ILE A 8 -0.66 7.69 -2.69
C ILE A 8 -1.74 7.92 -3.72
N LEU A 9 -1.80 7.06 -4.73
CA LEU A 9 -2.91 7.03 -5.68
C LEU A 9 -4.09 6.30 -5.04
N ARG A 10 -5.22 6.98 -4.89
CA ARG A 10 -6.49 6.38 -4.49
C ARG A 10 -7.33 6.15 -5.74
N VAL A 11 -7.83 4.94 -5.89
CA VAL A 11 -8.69 4.53 -7.00
C VAL A 11 -9.98 3.99 -6.41
N ASN A 12 -11.11 4.58 -6.78
CA ASN A 12 -12.43 4.06 -6.47
C ASN A 12 -12.98 3.40 -7.74
N LEU A 13 -13.12 2.08 -7.70
CA LEU A 13 -13.58 1.29 -8.85
C LEU A 13 -15.10 1.37 -9.06
N THR A 14 -15.86 1.64 -8.01
CA THR A 14 -17.32 1.84 -8.09
C THR A 14 -17.65 3.11 -8.88
N ASP A 15 -17.00 4.21 -8.52
CA ASP A 15 -17.24 5.52 -9.14
C ASP A 15 -16.32 5.80 -10.33
N SER A 16 -15.36 4.92 -10.60
CA SER A 16 -14.32 5.10 -11.63
C SER A 16 -13.54 6.42 -11.47
N THR A 17 -13.25 6.81 -10.22
CA THR A 17 -12.52 8.05 -9.90
C THR A 17 -11.12 7.77 -9.37
N THR A 18 -10.22 8.73 -9.59
CA THR A 18 -8.86 8.70 -9.07
C THR A 18 -8.50 10.02 -8.38
N SER A 19 -7.68 9.94 -7.35
CA SER A 19 -7.12 11.10 -6.66
C SER A 19 -5.73 10.77 -6.12
N VAL A 20 -4.92 11.80 -5.87
CA VAL A 20 -3.61 11.65 -5.25
C VAL A 20 -3.67 12.28 -3.86
N GLU A 21 -3.43 11.46 -2.85
CA GLU A 21 -3.26 11.89 -1.47
C GLU A 21 -1.77 12.16 -1.21
N THR A 22 -1.48 13.24 -0.50
CA THR A 22 -0.13 13.57 -0.03
C THR A 22 0.04 13.19 1.43
N VAL A 23 1.18 12.56 1.73
CA VAL A 23 1.51 12.04 3.05
C VAL A 23 2.62 12.88 3.65
N ASP A 24 2.47 13.29 4.90
CA ASP A 24 3.47 14.08 5.59
C ASP A 24 4.69 13.22 6.03
N SER A 25 5.77 13.91 6.36
CA SER A 25 7.03 13.26 6.73
C SER A 25 7.02 12.54 8.07
N GLN A 26 6.09 12.89 8.96
CA GLN A 26 5.97 12.23 10.26
C GLN A 26 5.32 10.86 10.07
N PHE A 27 4.21 10.80 9.34
CA PHE A 27 3.57 9.53 8.96
C PHE A 27 4.56 8.60 8.23
N ALA A 28 5.33 9.15 7.28
CA ALA A 28 6.32 8.37 6.55
C ALA A 28 7.36 7.72 7.47
N LYS A 29 7.80 8.43 8.51
CA LYS A 29 8.75 7.92 9.52
C LYS A 29 8.11 6.92 10.48
N ASP A 30 6.90 7.22 10.96
CA ASP A 30 6.21 6.39 11.96
C ASP A 30 5.86 5.00 11.42
N TYR A 31 5.48 4.92 10.15
CA TYR A 31 5.01 3.68 9.53
C TYR A 31 5.96 3.11 8.47
N ILE A 32 7.09 3.79 8.19
CA ILE A 32 8.21 3.39 7.31
C ILE A 32 7.86 3.19 5.82
N GLY A 33 6.72 2.61 5.46
CA GLY A 33 6.35 2.26 4.09
C GLY A 33 5.89 0.81 3.97
N GLY A 34 5.62 0.37 2.74
CA GLY A 34 5.25 -1.01 2.42
C GLY A 34 4.14 -1.52 3.33
N ARG A 35 4.46 -2.55 4.13
CA ARG A 35 3.51 -3.16 5.06
C ARG A 35 2.94 -2.16 6.07
N GLY A 36 3.76 -1.29 6.64
CA GLY A 36 3.32 -0.39 7.71
C GLY A 36 2.27 0.62 7.22
N TRP A 37 2.54 1.26 6.07
CA TRP A 37 1.56 2.15 5.44
C TRP A 37 0.29 1.41 5.09
N ALA A 38 0.39 0.27 4.41
CA ALA A 38 -0.78 -0.46 3.95
C ALA A 38 -1.68 -0.96 5.09
N ILE A 39 -1.09 -1.41 6.21
CA ILE A 39 -1.86 -1.79 7.40
C ILE A 39 -2.55 -0.57 8.02
N LYS A 40 -1.85 0.57 8.14
CA LYS A 40 -2.43 1.79 8.70
C LYS A 40 -3.65 2.26 7.88
N TYR A 41 -3.52 2.29 6.56
CA TYR A 41 -4.64 2.63 5.67
C TYR A 41 -5.78 1.62 5.73
N LEU A 42 -5.49 0.32 5.83
CA LEU A 42 -6.54 -0.69 5.97
C LEU A 42 -7.30 -0.53 7.30
N MET A 43 -6.59 -0.28 8.40
CA MET A 43 -7.19 -0.11 9.72
C MET A 43 -8.03 1.17 9.82
N ASP A 44 -7.62 2.25 9.17
CA ASP A 44 -8.33 3.53 9.21
C ASP A 44 -9.48 3.60 8.19
N GLY A 45 -9.33 2.92 7.06
CA GLY A 45 -10.18 3.12 5.88
C GLY A 45 -11.25 2.06 5.66
N MET A 46 -11.35 1.04 6.51
CA MET A 46 -12.28 -0.07 6.34
C MET A 46 -12.88 -0.50 7.69
N ASP A 47 -14.19 -0.75 7.72
CA ASP A 47 -14.81 -1.41 8.88
C ASP A 47 -14.25 -2.84 8.99
N PRO A 48 -13.61 -3.24 10.11
CA PRO A 48 -13.12 -4.61 10.29
C PRO A 48 -14.22 -5.67 10.17
N LYS A 49 -15.50 -5.31 10.30
CA LYS A 49 -16.66 -6.19 10.11
C LYS A 49 -17.12 -6.32 8.66
N ALA A 50 -16.65 -5.47 7.74
CA ALA A 50 -17.01 -5.56 6.32
C ALA A 50 -16.70 -6.95 5.73
N ASP A 51 -17.52 -7.43 4.81
CA ASP A 51 -17.26 -8.70 4.15
C ASP A 51 -16.01 -8.61 3.28
N ALA A 52 -15.18 -9.66 3.26
CA ALA A 52 -13.89 -9.63 2.57
C ALA A 52 -14.01 -9.57 1.04
N LEU A 53 -15.18 -9.91 0.48
CA LEU A 53 -15.46 -9.82 -0.96
C LEU A 53 -16.39 -8.65 -1.30
N SER A 54 -16.72 -7.80 -0.33
CA SER A 54 -17.51 -6.60 -0.56
C SER A 54 -16.70 -5.47 -1.22
N PRO A 55 -17.36 -4.49 -1.85
CA PRO A 55 -16.72 -3.27 -2.35
C PRO A 55 -16.08 -2.41 -1.26
N GLU A 56 -16.39 -2.64 0.02
CA GLU A 56 -15.79 -1.90 1.14
C GLU A 56 -14.38 -2.39 1.49
N ASN A 57 -13.99 -3.60 1.07
CA ASN A 57 -12.66 -4.13 1.35
C ASN A 57 -11.61 -3.40 0.52
N LEU A 58 -10.56 -2.90 1.18
CA LEU A 58 -9.47 -2.20 0.51
C LEU A 58 -8.42 -3.20 0.01
N LEU A 59 -7.98 -3.01 -1.23
CA LEU A 59 -6.84 -3.71 -1.83
C LEU A 59 -5.68 -2.73 -2.01
N ILE A 60 -4.64 -2.87 -1.18
CA ILE A 60 -3.58 -1.87 -1.09
C ILE A 60 -2.26 -2.44 -1.61
N PHE A 61 -1.68 -1.78 -2.61
CA PHE A 61 -0.34 -2.05 -3.12
C PHE A 61 0.61 -1.01 -2.53
N ALA A 62 1.64 -1.44 -1.81
CA ALA A 62 2.53 -0.52 -1.11
C ALA A 62 4.01 -0.90 -1.25
N THR A 63 4.81 0.07 -1.68
CA THR A 63 6.27 -0.03 -1.77
C THR A 63 6.94 0.51 -0.52
N GLY A 64 8.16 0.04 -0.24
CA GLY A 64 8.99 0.57 0.84
C GLY A 64 9.86 1.76 0.38
N PRO A 65 10.61 2.37 1.32
CA PRO A 65 11.53 3.47 1.00
C PRO A 65 12.74 3.01 0.17
N LEU A 66 13.14 1.75 0.32
CA LEU A 66 14.27 1.16 -0.43
C LEU A 66 13.85 0.57 -1.77
N THR A 67 12.55 0.45 -2.04
CA THR A 67 12.06 -0.06 -3.33
C THR A 67 12.56 0.85 -4.46
N GLY A 68 13.12 0.27 -5.52
CA GLY A 68 13.67 1.01 -6.66
C GLY A 68 15.03 1.67 -6.42
N SER A 69 15.63 1.51 -5.24
CA SER A 69 16.99 1.99 -4.92
C SER A 69 18.07 0.94 -5.24
N PRO A 70 19.37 1.31 -5.21
CA PRO A 70 20.49 0.36 -5.34
C PRO A 70 20.67 -0.60 -4.15
N ALA A 71 19.84 -0.51 -3.10
CA ALA A 71 19.92 -1.42 -1.97
C ALA A 71 19.77 -2.88 -2.46
N PRO A 72 20.59 -3.83 -1.96
CA PRO A 72 20.47 -5.22 -2.32
C PRO A 72 19.05 -5.72 -2.09
N THR A 73 18.43 -6.33 -3.12
CA THR A 73 17.05 -6.81 -3.09
C THR A 73 15.98 -5.73 -2.87
N GLY A 74 16.29 -4.46 -3.15
CA GLY A 74 15.41 -3.30 -3.07
C GLY A 74 14.30 -3.26 -4.13
N ASN A 75 13.65 -4.38 -4.42
CA ASN A 75 12.60 -4.50 -5.45
C ASN A 75 11.41 -5.30 -4.93
N ARG A 76 10.96 -5.02 -3.71
CA ARG A 76 9.81 -5.68 -3.07
C ARG A 76 8.66 -4.69 -2.83
N TYR A 77 7.45 -5.22 -2.77
CA TYR A 77 6.24 -4.54 -2.32
C TYR A 77 5.31 -5.50 -1.56
N MET A 78 4.28 -4.93 -0.96
CA MET A 78 3.22 -5.66 -0.26
C MET A 78 1.90 -5.47 -0.97
N VAL A 79 1.06 -6.51 -0.95
CA VAL A 79 -0.38 -6.39 -1.18
C VAL A 79 -1.07 -6.66 0.14
N VAL A 80 -1.91 -5.74 0.62
CA VAL A 80 -2.57 -5.85 1.93
C VAL A 80 -4.07 -5.63 1.77
N THR A 81 -4.85 -6.49 2.42
CA THR A 81 -6.32 -6.50 2.38
C THR A 81 -6.87 -7.38 3.51
N LYS A 82 -8.20 -7.40 3.69
CA LYS A 82 -8.86 -8.47 4.46
C LYS A 82 -8.94 -9.75 3.62
N SER A 83 -8.47 -10.86 4.17
CA SER A 83 -8.45 -12.14 3.49
C SER A 83 -9.83 -12.79 3.49
N PRO A 84 -10.36 -13.23 2.33
CA PRO A 84 -11.59 -14.04 2.29
C PRO A 84 -11.37 -15.45 2.83
N LEU A 85 -10.14 -15.96 2.83
CA LEU A 85 -9.82 -17.29 3.35
C LEU A 85 -9.85 -17.34 4.88
N THR A 86 -9.33 -16.30 5.53
CA THR A 86 -9.11 -16.31 6.99
C THR A 86 -9.98 -15.31 7.74
N GLY A 87 -10.66 -14.39 7.04
CA GLY A 87 -11.47 -13.34 7.65
C GLY A 87 -10.67 -12.25 8.36
N VAL A 88 -9.33 -12.29 8.31
CA VAL A 88 -8.42 -11.33 8.97
C VAL A 88 -7.47 -10.69 7.96
N LEU A 89 -6.71 -9.70 8.42
CA LEU A 89 -5.71 -9.00 7.61
C LEU A 89 -4.67 -9.98 7.03
N THR A 90 -4.38 -9.84 5.74
CA THR A 90 -3.27 -10.53 5.07
C THR A 90 -2.24 -9.54 4.50
N ASN A 91 -0.97 -9.95 4.43
CA ASN A 91 0.12 -9.12 3.92
C ASN A 91 1.13 -9.92 3.06
N PRO A 92 0.72 -10.50 1.93
CA PRO A 92 1.66 -11.11 0.98
C PRO A 92 2.72 -10.12 0.48
N ASN A 93 3.93 -10.63 0.31
CA ASN A 93 5.07 -9.92 -0.27
C ASN A 93 5.37 -10.48 -1.66
N SER A 94 5.72 -9.61 -2.60
CA SER A 94 6.21 -10.02 -3.91
C SER A 94 7.36 -9.13 -4.37
N GLY A 95 8.14 -9.65 -5.33
CA GLY A 95 9.27 -8.98 -5.95
C GLY A 95 9.13 -8.84 -7.46
N GLY A 96 10.25 -8.87 -8.16
CA GLY A 96 10.30 -8.67 -9.61
C GLY A 96 10.40 -7.20 -10.00
N ASP A 97 9.91 -6.86 -11.19
CA ASP A 97 10.07 -5.51 -11.75
C ASP A 97 8.89 -4.58 -11.45
N PHE A 98 7.70 -5.13 -11.25
CA PHE A 98 6.49 -4.37 -10.91
C PHE A 98 6.69 -3.34 -9.80
N PRO A 99 7.22 -3.68 -8.60
CA PRO A 99 7.38 -2.72 -7.53
C PRO A 99 8.35 -1.58 -7.85
N THR A 100 9.37 -1.85 -8.65
CA THR A 100 10.33 -0.83 -9.10
C THR A 100 9.66 0.13 -10.07
N TRP A 101 8.89 -0.36 -11.03
CA TRP A 101 8.17 0.51 -11.98
C TRP A 101 7.07 1.31 -11.29
N MET A 102 6.28 0.68 -10.41
CA MET A 102 5.29 1.36 -9.59
C MET A 102 5.93 2.48 -8.75
N LYS A 103 7.11 2.24 -8.15
CA LYS A 103 7.81 3.27 -7.40
C LYS A 103 8.26 4.42 -8.30
N ARG A 104 8.77 4.14 -9.49
CA ARG A 104 9.30 5.17 -10.41
C ARG A 104 8.25 6.12 -10.98
N THR A 105 6.96 5.80 -10.88
CA THR A 105 5.88 6.69 -11.34
C THR A 105 5.57 7.84 -10.37
N GLY A 106 6.23 7.89 -9.22
CA GLY A 106 6.07 8.95 -8.21
C GLY A 106 5.33 8.48 -6.97
#